data_AF-A0A2W4RML4-F1
#
_entry.id   AF-A0A2W4RML4-F1
#
_cell.length_a   1.000
_cell.length_b   1.000
_cell.length_c   1.000
_cell.angle_alpha   90.00
_cell.angle_beta   90.00
_cell.angle_gamma   90.00
#
_symmetry.space_group_name_H-M   'P 1'
#
loop_
_entity.id
_entity.type
_entity.pdbx_description
1 polymer ?
#
loop_
_entity_poly.entity_id
_entity_poly.type
_entity_poly.pdbx_seq_one_letter_code
_entity_poly.pdbx_strand_id
1 'polypeptide(L)'
;MILGFDPLDIIRYYFTLKHLKPIQLFGRLRHRLYSPKANFDPAPPLRGLSGIWVMPARRRASMPGEGLCRFLNETHDITSPTFWNAPTLEKLWLYNLHYFDDLNAVDANTRCLWHKSLIGRWILENPPGKGNGWEPYPASLRIVN
;
A
#
# COMPACT_ATOMS: atom_id res chain seq x y z
N MET A 1 34.16 -3.02 12.30
CA MET A 1 33.64 -1.84 11.58
C MET A 1 33.18 -0.85 12.66
N ILE A 2 34.11 0.01 13.07
CA ILE A 2 33.94 0.93 14.20
C ILE A 2 33.04 2.07 13.73
N LEU A 3 31.97 2.35 14.48
CA LEU A 3 31.12 3.52 14.27
C LEU A 3 31.98 4.78 14.46
N GLY A 4 32.45 5.38 13.37
CA GLY A 4 33.07 6.69 13.38
C GLY A 4 32.00 7.74 13.63
N PHE A 5 31.75 8.06 14.89
CA PHE A 5 30.96 9.25 15.25
C PHE A 5 31.93 10.42 15.41
N ASP A 6 31.77 11.44 14.57
CA ASP A 6 32.50 12.70 14.70
C ASP A 6 32.04 13.40 16.00
N PRO A 7 32.94 13.94 16.85
CA PRO A 7 32.55 14.71 18.04
C PRO A 7 31.55 15.85 17.75
N LEU A 8 31.55 16.41 16.52
CA LEU A 8 30.55 17.37 16.08
C LEU A 8 29.12 16.80 16.00
N ASP A 9 28.97 15.50 15.74
CA ASP A 9 27.67 14.84 15.68
C ASP A 9 27.05 14.70 17.06
N ILE A 10 27.85 14.45 18.10
CA ILE A 10 27.37 14.33 19.48
C ILE A 10 26.83 15.66 19.99
N ILE A 11 27.53 16.76 19.70
CA ILE A 11 27.13 18.12 20.08
C ILE A 11 25.82 18.51 19.38
N ARG A 12 25.72 18.27 18.06
CA ARG A 12 24.48 18.50 17.29
C ARG A 12 23.33 17.65 17.81
N TYR A 13 23.58 16.39 18.16
CA TYR A 13 22.57 15.51 18.70
C TYR A 13 22.06 16.02 20.05
N TYR A 14 22.94 16.43 20.97
CA TYR A 14 22.57 17.04 22.25
C TYR A 14 21.70 18.30 22.05
N PHE A 15 22.11 19.22 21.18
CA PHE A 15 21.32 20.43 20.89
C PHE A 15 19.98 20.13 20.22
N THR A 16 19.84 18.97 19.56
CA THR A 16 18.55 18.50 19.02
C THR A 16 17.68 17.88 20.12
N LEU A 17 18.27 17.04 20.98
CA LEU A 17 17.52 16.32 22.02
C LEU A 17 17.10 17.21 23.19
N LYS A 18 17.87 18.24 23.56
CA LYS A 18 17.58 19.09 24.73
C LYS A 18 16.23 19.82 24.65
N HIS A 19 15.70 20.00 23.44
CA HIS A 19 14.42 20.66 23.19
C HIS A 19 13.24 19.67 23.09
N LEU A 20 13.51 18.36 23.05
CA LEU A 20 12.47 17.35 23.00
C LEU A 20 11.93 17.08 24.41
N LYS A 21 10.61 17.00 24.51
CA LYS A 21 9.96 16.51 25.73
C LYS A 21 10.33 15.03 25.94
N PRO A 22 10.49 14.55 27.19
CA PRO A 22 10.77 13.14 27.46
C PRO A 22 9.79 12.17 26.76
N ILE A 23 8.51 12.54 26.65
CA ILE A 23 7.49 11.75 25.95
C ILE A 23 7.77 11.59 24.43
N GLN A 24 8.41 12.58 23.79
CA GLN A 24 8.78 12.50 22.36
C GLN A 24 9.95 11.53 22.14
N LEU A 25 10.91 11.50 23.08
CA LEU A 25 12.01 10.53 23.06
C LEU A 25 11.48 9.11 23.26
N PHE A 26 10.66 8.92 24.30
CA PHE A 26 10.02 7.62 24.57
C PHE A 26 9.14 7.18 23.41
N GLY A 27 8.34 8.08 22.84
CA GLY A 27 7.50 7.78 21.69
C GLY A 27 8.28 7.33 20.45
N ARG A 28 9.39 8.02 20.14
CA ARG A 28 10.28 7.62 19.02
C ARG A 28 10.93 6.27 19.26
N LEU A 29 11.45 6.03 20.46
CA LEU A 29 12.04 4.74 20.84
C LEU A 29 11.00 3.62 20.76
N ARG A 30 9.81 3.85 21.35
CA ARG A 30 8.69 2.91 21.28
C ARG A 30 8.31 2.60 19.84
N HIS A 31 8.14 3.60 18.97
CA HIS A 31 7.73 3.35 17.59
C HIS A 31 8.80 2.62 16.77
N ARG A 32 10.08 2.83 17.09
CA ARG A 32 11.20 2.12 16.45
C ARG A 32 11.33 0.67 16.91
N LEU A 33 10.97 0.37 18.17
CA LEU A 33 11.10 -0.97 18.76
C LEU A 33 9.81 -1.79 18.69
N TYR A 34 8.66 -1.13 18.58
CA TYR A 34 7.35 -1.78 18.52
C TYR A 34 6.94 -2.00 17.07
N SER A 35 6.94 -3.27 16.66
CA SER A 35 6.40 -3.72 15.38
C SER A 35 5.03 -4.37 15.61
N PRO A 36 3.91 -3.69 15.29
CA PRO A 36 2.59 -4.29 15.40
C PRO A 36 2.51 -5.54 14.49
N LYS A 37 1.86 -6.59 14.99
CA LYS A 37 1.58 -7.80 14.21
C LYS A 37 0.21 -7.69 13.55
N ALA A 38 0.07 -8.24 12.36
CA ALA A 38 -1.24 -8.35 11.71
C ALA A 38 -2.17 -9.21 12.57
N ASN A 39 -3.41 -8.74 12.76
CA ASN A 39 -4.45 -9.54 13.36
C ASN A 39 -5.09 -10.45 12.29
N PHE A 40 -5.21 -11.74 12.59
CA PHE A 40 -5.83 -12.76 11.73
C PHE A 40 -7.16 -13.28 12.29
N ASP A 41 -7.68 -12.65 13.35
CA ASP A 41 -9.04 -12.90 13.84
C ASP A 41 -10.08 -12.63 12.75
N PRO A 42 -11.28 -13.24 12.83
CA PRO A 42 -12.37 -12.95 11.91
C PRO A 42 -12.67 -11.46 11.78
N ALA A 43 -12.98 -11.01 10.57
CA ALA A 43 -13.34 -9.63 10.32
C ALA A 43 -14.55 -9.22 11.19
N PRO A 44 -14.57 -7.98 11.73
CA PRO A 44 -15.71 -7.49 12.47
C PRO A 44 -16.95 -7.43 11.56
N PRO A 45 -18.17 -7.45 12.14
CA PRO A 45 -19.39 -7.35 11.36
C PRO A 45 -19.43 -6.04 10.57
N LEU A 46 -20.05 -6.09 9.38
CA LEU A 46 -20.23 -4.91 8.56
C LEU A 46 -21.05 -3.85 9.31
N ARG A 47 -20.60 -2.60 9.25
CA ARG A 47 -21.36 -1.47 9.75
C ARG A 47 -22.60 -1.27 8.87
N GLY A 48 -23.72 -0.90 9.48
CA GLY A 48 -24.89 -0.42 8.73
C GLY A 48 -24.53 0.76 7.84
N LEU A 49 -25.03 0.76 6.60
CA LEU A 49 -24.82 1.86 5.67
C LEU A 49 -25.46 3.13 6.23
N SER A 50 -24.75 4.25 6.13
CA SER A 50 -25.24 5.57 6.50
C SER A 50 -24.91 6.56 5.40
N GLY A 51 -25.89 7.39 5.03
CA GLY A 51 -25.77 8.35 3.94
C GLY A 51 -25.99 7.76 2.55
N ILE A 52 -25.77 8.60 1.53
CA ILE A 52 -25.87 8.23 0.11
C ILE A 52 -24.45 8.12 -0.43
N TRP A 53 -24.15 7.01 -1.11
CA TRP A 53 -22.86 6.85 -1.78
C TRP A 53 -22.73 7.85 -2.92
N VAL A 54 -21.63 8.60 -2.94
CA VAL A 54 -21.27 9.52 -4.02
C VAL A 54 -20.11 8.90 -4.77
N MET A 55 -20.29 8.72 -6.08
CA MET A 55 -19.24 8.14 -6.92
C MET A 55 -18.01 9.06 -6.95
N PRO A 56 -16.80 8.55 -6.68
CA PRO A 56 -15.57 9.34 -6.76
C PRO A 56 -15.27 9.74 -8.21
N ALA A 57 -14.30 10.65 -8.35
CA ALA A 57 -13.82 11.06 -9.67
C ALA A 57 -13.35 9.84 -10.48
N ARG A 58 -13.92 9.68 -11.68
CA ARG A 58 -13.65 8.50 -12.52
C ARG A 58 -12.22 8.51 -13.01
N ARG A 59 -11.57 7.34 -12.92
CA ARG A 59 -10.24 7.09 -13.47
C ARG A 59 -10.33 6.65 -14.93
N ARG A 60 -9.20 6.71 -15.64
CA ARG A 60 -9.08 6.03 -16.94
C ARG A 60 -9.00 4.53 -16.72
N ALA A 61 -9.57 3.74 -17.64
CA ALA A 61 -9.43 2.30 -17.59
C ALA A 61 -7.95 1.90 -17.73
N SER A 62 -7.48 1.07 -16.81
CA SER A 62 -6.13 0.51 -16.78
C SER A 62 -6.10 -0.98 -17.07
N MET A 63 -7.26 -1.65 -17.16
CA MET A 63 -7.36 -3.05 -17.57
C MET A 63 -7.81 -3.18 -19.04
N PRO A 64 -6.89 -3.27 -20.02
CA PRO A 64 -7.26 -3.45 -21.42
C PRO A 64 -7.81 -4.85 -21.74
N GLY A 65 -7.60 -5.82 -20.85
CA GLY A 65 -8.10 -7.19 -20.96
C GLY A 65 -8.02 -7.92 -19.63
N GLU A 66 -8.62 -9.11 -19.57
CA GLU A 66 -8.52 -9.97 -18.39
C GLU A 66 -7.06 -10.36 -18.12
N GLY A 67 -6.59 -10.17 -16.89
CA GLY A 67 -5.20 -10.46 -16.54
C GLY A 67 -4.18 -9.48 -17.11
N LEU A 68 -4.60 -8.41 -17.80
CA LEU A 68 -3.71 -7.38 -18.31
C LEU A 68 -3.90 -6.06 -17.55
N CYS A 69 -2.80 -5.40 -17.22
CA CYS A 69 -2.82 -4.05 -16.67
C CYS A 69 -1.86 -3.13 -17.44
N ARG A 70 -2.30 -1.89 -17.66
CA ARG A 70 -1.53 -0.84 -18.31
C ARG A 70 -1.33 0.34 -17.38
N PHE A 71 -0.09 0.60 -17.00
CA PHE A 71 0.32 1.75 -16.20
C PHE A 71 1.55 2.39 -16.82
N LEU A 72 1.67 3.72 -16.75
CA LEU A 72 2.84 4.44 -17.28
C LEU A 72 3.13 4.12 -18.76
N ASN A 73 2.10 3.87 -19.55
CA ASN A 73 2.15 3.39 -20.95
C ASN A 73 2.67 1.96 -21.16
N GLU A 74 3.06 1.25 -20.11
CA GLU A 74 3.55 -0.13 -20.14
C GLU A 74 2.42 -1.10 -19.79
N THR A 75 2.23 -2.12 -20.64
CA THR A 75 1.22 -3.16 -20.44
C THR A 75 1.87 -4.46 -20.06
N HIS A 76 1.39 -5.09 -18.99
CA HIS A 76 1.89 -6.38 -18.54
C HIS A 76 0.77 -7.35 -18.23
N ASP A 77 1.09 -8.63 -18.42
CA ASP A 77 0.32 -9.76 -17.95
C ASP A 77 0.60 -10.00 -16.46
N ILE A 78 -0.46 -10.00 -15.66
CA ILE A 78 -0.42 -10.14 -14.21
C ILE A 78 -1.06 -11.45 -13.73
N THR A 79 -1.23 -12.42 -14.63
CA THR A 79 -1.84 -13.73 -14.31
C THR A 79 -0.97 -14.56 -13.37
N SER A 80 0.35 -14.33 -13.34
CA SER A 80 1.25 -14.97 -12.38
C SER A 80 1.14 -14.37 -10.98
N PRO A 81 1.12 -15.18 -9.91
CA PRO A 81 1.13 -14.69 -8.53
C PRO A 81 2.45 -14.01 -8.13
N THR A 82 3.55 -14.29 -8.83
CA THR A 82 4.84 -13.62 -8.57
C THR A 82 4.82 -12.15 -9.02
N PHE A 83 3.83 -11.76 -9.83
CA PHE A 83 3.80 -10.47 -10.47
C PHE A 83 3.54 -9.31 -9.51
N TRP A 84 2.83 -9.54 -8.41
CA TRP A 84 2.54 -8.53 -7.38
C TRP A 84 3.79 -7.85 -6.82
N ASN A 85 4.92 -8.57 -6.80
CA ASN A 85 6.18 -8.08 -6.25
C ASN A 85 7.34 -8.38 -7.21
N ALA A 86 7.08 -8.34 -8.53
CA ALA A 86 8.07 -8.70 -9.54
C ALA A 86 9.32 -7.81 -9.44
N PRO A 87 10.53 -8.36 -9.18
CA PRO A 87 11.74 -7.56 -9.05
C PRO A 87 12.20 -6.96 -10.39
N THR A 88 11.64 -7.44 -11.49
CA THR A 88 11.92 -6.97 -12.85
C THR A 88 11.13 -5.71 -13.24
N LEU A 89 10.16 -5.29 -12.42
CA LEU A 89 9.35 -4.11 -12.70
C LEU A 89 9.73 -2.94 -11.80
N GLU A 90 9.57 -1.75 -12.35
CA GLU A 90 9.75 -0.52 -11.61
C GLU A 90 8.75 -0.41 -10.45
N LYS A 91 9.24 0.10 -9.31
CA LYS A 91 8.44 0.14 -8.08
C LYS A 91 7.18 0.99 -8.23
N LEU A 92 7.23 2.06 -9.03
CA LEU A 92 6.07 2.89 -9.32
C LEU A 92 5.00 2.14 -10.12
N TRP A 93 5.40 1.25 -11.04
CA TRP A 93 4.46 0.43 -11.80
C TRP A 93 3.75 -0.56 -10.86
N LEU A 94 4.50 -1.25 -10.00
CA LEU A 94 3.96 -2.19 -9.01
C LEU A 94 3.02 -1.51 -8.01
N TYR A 95 3.31 -0.26 -7.64
CA TYR A 95 2.37 0.50 -6.82
C TYR A 95 1.03 0.71 -7.51
N ASN A 96 1.03 1.11 -8.79
CA ASN A 96 -0.22 1.29 -9.54
C ASN A 96 -1.05 -0.01 -9.60
N LEU A 97 -0.39 -1.16 -9.73
CA LEU A 97 -1.05 -2.47 -9.65
C LEU A 97 -1.80 -2.67 -8.32
N HIS A 98 -1.28 -2.15 -7.22
CA HIS A 98 -1.87 -2.28 -5.88
C HIS A 98 -2.93 -1.23 -5.53
N TYR A 99 -3.12 -0.21 -6.37
CA TYR A 99 -4.11 0.85 -6.10
C TYR A 99 -5.54 0.38 -6.40
N PHE A 100 -5.72 -0.51 -7.39
CA PHE A 100 -7.04 -0.90 -7.90
C PHE A 100 -7.89 0.28 -8.40
N ASP A 101 -7.23 1.30 -8.97
CA ASP A 101 -7.89 2.47 -9.55
C ASP A 101 -8.92 2.10 -10.64
N ASP A 102 -8.80 0.93 -11.29
CA ASP A 102 -9.76 0.46 -12.31
C ASP A 102 -11.16 0.19 -11.74
N LEU A 103 -11.30 -0.03 -10.43
CA LEU A 103 -12.61 -0.15 -9.76
C LEU A 103 -13.44 1.12 -9.89
N ASN A 104 -12.76 2.27 -9.96
CA ASN A 104 -13.36 3.59 -10.13
C ASN A 104 -13.18 4.12 -11.57
N ALA A 105 -12.80 3.27 -12.52
CA ALA A 105 -12.58 3.70 -13.90
C ALA A 105 -13.89 3.87 -14.69
N VAL A 106 -13.79 4.61 -15.80
CA VAL A 106 -14.84 4.65 -16.82
C VAL A 106 -15.19 3.22 -17.24
N ASP A 107 -16.49 2.93 -17.28
CA ASP A 107 -17.06 1.63 -17.62
C ASP A 107 -16.57 0.46 -16.74
N ALA A 108 -16.14 0.72 -15.50
CA ALA A 108 -15.71 -0.33 -14.55
C ALA A 108 -16.74 -1.47 -14.40
N ASN A 109 -18.03 -1.15 -14.47
CA ASN A 109 -19.12 -2.14 -14.40
C ASN A 109 -19.04 -3.22 -15.48
N THR A 110 -18.49 -2.92 -16.66
CA THR A 110 -18.33 -3.91 -17.74
C THR A 110 -17.20 -4.91 -17.45
N ARG A 111 -16.31 -4.59 -16.51
CA ARG A 111 -15.15 -5.39 -16.08
C ARG A 111 -15.32 -6.01 -14.70
N CYS A 112 -16.54 -6.02 -14.15
CA CYS A 112 -16.81 -6.50 -12.79
C CYS A 112 -16.32 -7.93 -12.54
N LEU A 113 -16.41 -8.82 -13.53
CA LEU A 113 -15.90 -10.20 -13.41
C LEU A 113 -14.37 -10.22 -13.28
N TRP A 114 -13.66 -9.40 -14.06
CA TRP A 114 -12.21 -9.28 -13.99
C TRP A 114 -11.77 -8.71 -12.64
N HIS A 115 -12.48 -7.70 -12.14
CA HIS A 115 -12.22 -7.10 -10.83
C HIS A 115 -12.37 -8.11 -9.69
N LYS A 116 -13.47 -8.88 -9.68
CA LYS A 116 -13.71 -9.91 -8.67
C LYS A 116 -12.61 -10.97 -8.68
N SER A 117 -12.24 -11.45 -9.86
CA SER A 117 -11.14 -12.41 -10.04
C SER A 117 -9.81 -11.83 -9.53
N LEU A 118 -9.48 -10.59 -9.93
CA LEU A 118 -8.27 -9.90 -9.55
C LEU A 118 -8.15 -9.68 -8.04
N ILE A 119 -9.21 -9.18 -7.39
CA ILE A 119 -9.25 -8.95 -5.94
C ILE A 119 -9.16 -10.28 -5.19
N GLY A 120 -9.87 -11.32 -5.65
CA GLY A 120 -9.81 -12.64 -5.05
C GLY A 120 -8.38 -13.20 -5.04
N ARG A 121 -7.70 -13.14 -6.19
CA ARG A 121 -6.27 -13.51 -6.28
C ARG A 121 -5.40 -12.64 -5.39
N TRP A 122 -5.58 -11.32 -5.41
CA TRP A 122 -4.78 -10.42 -4.59
C TRP A 122 -4.88 -10.77 -3.10
N ILE A 123 -6.08 -11.02 -2.58
CA ILE A 123 -6.31 -11.40 -1.18
C ILE A 123 -5.59 -12.71 -0.84
N LEU A 124 -5.66 -13.72 -1.72
CA LEU A 124 -5.03 -15.03 -1.49
C LEU A 124 -3.50 -14.97 -1.60
N GLU A 125 -2.98 -14.16 -2.52
CA GLU A 125 -1.57 -14.15 -2.92
C GLU A 125 -0.74 -13.08 -2.18
N ASN A 126 -1.37 -12.13 -1.47
CA ASN A 126 -0.70 -11.03 -0.76
C ASN A 126 -0.99 -11.06 0.76
N PRO A 127 -0.38 -11.98 1.52
CA PRO A 127 -0.62 -12.10 2.96
C PRO A 127 -0.32 -10.78 3.71
N PRO A 128 -1.10 -10.46 4.76
CA PRO A 128 -0.95 -9.25 5.56
C PRO A 128 0.49 -8.90 5.95
N GLY A 129 0.87 -7.66 5.69
CA GLY A 129 2.17 -7.09 6.10
C GLY A 129 3.35 -7.48 5.24
N LYS A 130 3.15 -8.10 4.06
CA LYS A 130 4.24 -8.51 3.16
C LYS A 130 4.13 -7.92 1.76
N GLY A 131 5.24 -7.39 1.25
CA GLY A 131 5.32 -6.90 -0.13
C GLY A 131 4.77 -5.49 -0.33
N ASN A 132 4.91 -5.00 -1.56
CA ASN A 132 4.61 -3.63 -1.97
C ASN A 132 3.16 -3.23 -1.64
N GLY A 133 2.21 -4.16 -1.77
CA GLY A 133 0.80 -3.92 -1.53
C GLY A 133 0.44 -3.52 -0.09
N TRP A 134 1.32 -3.78 0.89
CA TRP A 134 1.12 -3.43 2.30
C TRP A 134 1.96 -2.22 2.74
N GLU A 135 2.72 -1.61 1.84
CA GLU A 135 3.43 -0.37 2.14
C GLU A 135 2.43 0.79 2.35
N PRO A 136 2.79 1.79 3.19
CA PRO A 136 1.85 2.85 3.58
C PRO A 136 1.22 3.59 2.40
N TYR A 137 2.01 3.82 1.34
CA TYR A 137 1.55 4.59 0.20
C TYR A 137 0.51 3.84 -0.65
N PRO A 138 0.76 2.62 -1.18
CA PRO A 138 -0.28 1.82 -1.83
C PRO A 138 -1.50 1.54 -0.96
N ALA A 139 -1.31 1.29 0.34
CA ALA A 139 -2.43 1.07 1.26
C ALA A 139 -3.32 2.32 1.36
N SER A 140 -2.73 3.53 1.46
CA SER A 140 -3.48 4.78 1.57
C SER A 140 -4.39 5.05 0.37
N LEU A 141 -3.94 4.70 -0.84
CA LEU A 141 -4.73 4.86 -2.06
C LEU A 141 -5.77 3.74 -2.21
N ARG A 142 -5.43 2.49 -1.86
CA ARG A 142 -6.38 1.38 -1.96
C ARG A 142 -7.56 1.51 -0.99
N ILE A 143 -7.33 2.00 0.23
CA ILE A 143 -8.39 2.08 1.26
C ILE A 143 -9.53 3.01 0.86
N VAL A 144 -9.26 4.00 0.01
CA VAL A 144 -10.26 4.97 -0.45
C VAL A 144 -10.91 4.61 -1.79
N ASN A 145 -10.40 3.57 -2.46
CA ASN A 145 -10.92 3.09 -3.75
C ASN A 145 -12.06 2.08 -3.54
#